data_AF-A0A3D4QQL1-F1
#
_entry.id   AF-A0A3D4QQL1-F1
#
_cell.length_a   1.000
_cell.length_b   1.000
_cell.length_c   1.000
_cell.angle_alpha   90.00
_cell.angle_beta   90.00
_cell.angle_gamma   90.00
#
_symmetry.space_group_name_H-M   'P 1'
#
loop_
_entity.id
_entity.type
_entity.pdbx_description
1 polymer ?
#
loop_
_entity_poly.entity_id
_entity_poly.type
_entity_poly.pdbx_seq_one_letter_code
_entity_poly.pdbx_strand_id
1 'polypeptide(L)'
;MKSVKIIWNNRAHKGTIEANNAVITTPIGHFDCEKLTVSFESASLGIGGIPTIVNVLVDRNPFSFILRDVSSQNPIYVPEYEVIVTTAVDIRSYEQIVRDIKAKGGKTKLQLIEEQEEYSFQAAIKEVRDLPGPAWLGVSKDFRIFEVGLRSKSCGNDEQTYDYILPRHFWIDAKPYELKDYEPRYSMMSGRGIGCKHEVSKRLEEGYMPILNAQNIDEGIVYNMQYFATLETSPLDSSHLRGTDMYAADAYGAGHMFTEAQQKYVDEIIDKELNREEETVMFVKVTAENITQAPTFSYVKIPDPVPRREYERGAPKMEY
;
A
#
# COMPACT_ATOMS: atom_id res chain seq x y z
N MET A 1 29.68 34.11 -15.14
CA MET A 1 30.76 33.09 -15.23
C MET A 1 30.98 32.51 -13.83
N LYS A 2 30.97 31.19 -13.66
CA LYS A 2 31.27 30.52 -12.38
C LYS A 2 32.49 29.64 -12.57
N SER A 3 33.47 29.73 -11.66
CA SER A 3 34.70 28.95 -11.73
C SER A 3 34.92 28.15 -10.46
N VAL A 4 35.28 26.89 -10.62
CA VAL A 4 35.51 25.93 -9.54
C VAL A 4 36.92 25.37 -9.64
N LYS A 5 37.44 24.90 -8.51
CA LYS A 5 38.71 24.22 -8.39
C LYS A 5 38.48 22.83 -7.82
N ILE A 6 38.99 21.82 -8.51
CA ILE A 6 39.00 20.43 -8.09
C ILE A 6 40.44 20.11 -7.64
N ILE A 7 40.58 19.55 -6.44
CA ILE A 7 41.87 19.21 -5.83
C ILE A 7 41.85 17.72 -5.49
N TRP A 8 42.81 16.97 -6.04
CA TRP A 8 43.07 15.58 -5.67
C TRP A 8 44.31 15.48 -4.78
N ASN A 9 44.27 14.61 -3.78
CA ASN A 9 45.39 14.38 -2.86
C ASN A 9 46.21 13.13 -3.19
N ASN A 10 45.63 12.17 -3.92
CA ASN A 10 46.22 10.84 -4.14
C ASN A 10 47.14 10.73 -5.36
N ARG A 11 47.16 11.73 -6.27
CA ARG A 11 48.06 11.93 -7.46
C ARG A 11 47.37 12.78 -8.53
N ALA A 12 48.08 13.06 -9.62
CA ALA A 12 47.49 13.61 -10.85
C ALA A 12 46.48 12.65 -11.48
N HIS A 13 45.35 13.18 -11.94
CA HIS A 13 44.33 12.42 -12.66
C HIS A 13 44.24 12.89 -14.10
N LYS A 14 44.03 11.92 -15.00
CA LYS A 14 43.76 12.15 -16.41
C LYS A 14 42.29 11.89 -16.71
N GLY A 15 41.65 12.80 -17.44
CA GLY A 15 40.21 12.70 -17.70
C GLY A 15 39.65 13.79 -18.59
N THR A 16 38.32 13.86 -18.66
CA THR A 16 37.55 14.94 -19.30
C THR A 16 36.51 15.49 -18.34
N ILE A 17 36.07 16.72 -18.58
CA ILE A 17 34.95 17.34 -17.86
C ILE A 17 33.80 17.51 -18.84
N GLU A 18 32.61 17.11 -18.41
CA GLU A 18 31.36 17.40 -19.10
C GLU A 18 30.44 18.18 -18.16
N ALA A 19 29.57 19.00 -18.73
CA ALA A 19 28.53 19.67 -17.97
C ALA A 19 27.24 19.72 -18.78
N ASN A 20 26.12 19.40 -18.15
CA ASN A 20 24.82 19.65 -18.75
C ASN A 20 24.39 21.10 -18.45
N ASN A 21 23.66 21.71 -19.38
CA ASN A 21 23.06 23.03 -19.18
C ASN A 21 24.08 24.12 -18.78
N ALA A 22 25.30 24.03 -19.29
CA ALA A 22 26.36 25.02 -19.16
C ALA A 22 27.38 24.83 -20.29
N VAL A 23 28.10 25.89 -20.63
CA VAL A 23 29.22 25.85 -21.57
C VAL A 23 30.53 25.88 -20.76
N ILE A 24 31.39 24.89 -20.96
CA ILE A 24 32.72 24.86 -20.33
C ILE A 24 33.65 25.76 -21.15
N THR A 25 34.24 26.77 -20.52
CA THR A 25 35.17 27.69 -21.19
C THR A 25 36.63 27.30 -21.00
N THR A 26 36.96 26.63 -19.89
CA THR A 26 38.33 26.19 -19.59
C THR A 26 38.28 25.08 -18.53
N PRO A 27 39.04 23.98 -18.66
CA PRO A 27 39.75 23.54 -19.86
C PRO A 27 38.78 23.01 -20.93
N ILE A 28 39.15 23.14 -22.20
CA ILE A 28 38.42 22.53 -23.31
C ILE A 28 39.10 21.20 -23.62
N GLY A 29 38.47 20.07 -23.25
CA GLY A 29 38.97 18.73 -23.55
C GLY A 29 39.60 17.99 -22.36
N HIS A 30 40.74 17.35 -22.60
CA HIS A 30 41.40 16.51 -21.61
C HIS A 30 42.22 17.31 -20.60
N PHE A 31 42.27 16.82 -19.36
CA PHE A 31 43.17 17.30 -18.32
C PHE A 31 44.09 16.19 -17.83
N ASP A 32 45.25 16.57 -17.29
CA ASP A 32 46.21 15.70 -16.59
C ASP A 32 46.89 16.52 -15.48
N CYS A 33 46.31 16.52 -14.29
CA CYS A 33 46.78 17.36 -13.18
C CYS A 33 46.23 16.91 -11.81
N GLU A 34 46.86 17.38 -10.74
CA GLU A 34 46.39 17.24 -9.35
C GLU A 34 45.39 18.33 -8.93
N LYS A 35 45.38 19.44 -9.67
CA LYS A 35 44.56 20.62 -9.38
C LYS A 35 44.01 21.16 -10.69
N LEU A 36 42.69 21.05 -10.85
CA LEU A 36 42.00 21.50 -12.05
C LEU A 36 41.13 22.71 -11.72
N THR A 37 41.30 23.79 -12.48
CA THR A 37 40.37 24.92 -12.45
C THR A 37 39.45 24.85 -13.65
N VAL A 38 38.14 24.79 -13.42
CA VAL A 38 37.12 24.71 -14.46
C VAL A 38 36.23 25.95 -14.42
N SER A 39 36.00 26.57 -15.58
CA SER A 39 35.15 27.76 -15.72
C SER A 39 33.95 27.47 -16.61
N PHE A 40 32.79 27.99 -16.20
CA PHE A 40 31.50 27.75 -16.82
C PHE A 40 30.80 29.06 -17.19
N GLU A 41 30.23 29.08 -18.39
CA GLU A 41 29.30 30.08 -18.89
C GLU A 41 27.89 29.52 -19.00
N SER A 42 26.89 30.41 -18.95
CA SER A 42 25.46 30.06 -19.08
C SER A 42 24.97 28.97 -18.12
N ALA A 43 25.57 28.86 -16.93
CA ALA A 43 25.22 27.85 -15.95
C ALA A 43 23.86 28.11 -15.26
N SER A 44 23.05 27.06 -15.14
CA SER A 44 21.80 27.02 -14.38
C SER A 44 22.08 26.81 -12.87
N LEU A 45 22.07 27.91 -12.11
CA LEU A 45 22.37 27.93 -10.67
C LEU A 45 21.13 28.11 -9.77
N GLY A 46 19.97 28.44 -10.35
CA GLY A 46 18.74 28.75 -9.60
C GLY A 46 18.06 27.51 -9.02
N ILE A 47 17.39 27.64 -7.86
CA ILE A 47 16.61 26.58 -7.21
C ILE A 47 15.53 26.05 -8.15
N GLY A 48 15.43 24.72 -8.28
CA GLY A 48 14.44 24.08 -9.16
C GLY A 48 15.03 22.98 -10.04
N GLY A 49 14.20 22.51 -10.98
CA GLY A 49 14.54 21.44 -11.93
C GLY A 49 15.65 21.83 -12.90
N ILE A 50 16.34 20.81 -13.44
CA ILE A 50 17.38 20.94 -14.47
C ILE A 50 18.60 21.81 -14.00
N PRO A 51 19.29 21.42 -12.91
CA PRO A 51 20.57 22.04 -12.55
C PRO A 51 21.63 21.90 -13.63
N THR A 52 22.64 22.77 -13.58
CA THR A 52 23.97 22.40 -14.11
C THR A 52 24.62 21.38 -13.16
N ILE A 53 24.88 20.21 -13.71
CA ILE A 53 25.62 19.07 -13.15
C ILE A 53 26.92 18.97 -13.93
N VAL A 54 28.03 18.92 -13.20
CA VAL A 54 29.36 18.73 -13.75
C VAL A 54 29.73 17.28 -13.54
N ASN A 55 30.13 16.60 -14.61
CA ASN A 55 30.63 15.23 -14.60
C ASN A 55 32.14 15.25 -14.78
N VAL A 56 32.85 14.63 -13.84
CA VAL A 56 34.30 14.47 -13.85
C VAL A 56 34.60 13.03 -14.27
N LEU A 57 35.02 12.88 -15.52
CA LEU A 57 35.24 11.59 -16.16
C LEU A 57 36.72 11.22 -16.07
N VAL A 58 37.06 10.42 -15.06
CA VAL A 58 38.41 9.88 -14.81
C VAL A 58 38.35 8.36 -14.72
N ASP A 59 39.46 7.68 -15.01
CA ASP A 59 39.51 6.21 -15.08
C ASP A 59 39.17 5.52 -13.74
N ARG A 60 39.51 6.15 -12.62
CA ARG A 60 39.19 5.67 -11.27
C ARG A 60 38.33 6.69 -10.54
N ASN A 61 37.20 6.21 -10.02
CA ASN A 61 36.27 6.99 -9.21
C ASN A 61 35.72 8.25 -9.93
N PRO A 62 35.11 8.10 -11.12
CA PRO A 62 34.40 9.21 -11.74
C PRO A 62 33.27 9.69 -10.83
N PHE A 63 32.98 10.99 -10.85
CA PHE A 63 31.99 11.57 -9.97
C PHE A 63 31.31 12.77 -10.61
N SER A 64 30.14 13.11 -10.09
CA SER A 64 29.37 14.26 -10.55
C SER A 64 28.96 15.13 -9.38
N PHE A 65 28.80 16.42 -9.62
CA PHE A 65 28.33 17.36 -8.61
C PHE A 65 27.46 18.44 -9.22
N ILE A 66 26.57 19.01 -8.41
CA ILE A 66 25.73 20.12 -8.83
C ILE A 66 26.55 21.41 -8.70
N LEU A 67 26.71 22.15 -9.81
CA LEU A 67 27.58 23.32 -9.85
C LEU A 67 27.13 24.41 -8.86
N ARG A 68 25.83 24.55 -8.62
CA ARG A 68 25.27 25.54 -7.69
C ARG A 68 25.77 25.34 -6.25
N ASP A 69 25.99 24.09 -5.83
CA ASP A 69 26.30 23.72 -4.44
C ASP A 69 27.78 23.94 -4.09
N VAL A 70 28.63 24.18 -5.09
CA VAL A 70 30.06 24.47 -4.87
C VAL A 70 30.24 25.83 -4.21
N SER A 71 30.84 25.84 -3.02
CA SER A 71 31.17 27.01 -2.20
C SER A 71 32.52 26.84 -1.50
N SER A 72 33.25 27.94 -1.27
CA SER A 72 34.45 27.91 -0.41
C SER A 72 34.11 27.71 1.05
N GLN A 73 32.96 28.20 1.51
CA GLN A 73 32.56 28.03 2.91
C GLN A 73 32.19 26.59 3.22
N ASN A 74 31.53 25.91 2.27
CA ASN A 74 31.12 24.51 2.37
C ASN A 74 31.53 23.78 1.07
N PRO A 75 32.81 23.40 0.94
CA PRO A 75 33.29 22.70 -0.24
C PRO A 75 32.75 21.27 -0.26
N ILE A 76 32.60 20.72 -1.47
CA ILE A 76 32.20 19.33 -1.65
C ILE A 76 33.44 18.48 -1.40
N TYR A 77 33.37 17.61 -0.40
CA TYR A 77 34.46 16.72 -0.03
C TYR A 77 34.00 15.27 -0.13
N VAL A 78 34.74 14.46 -0.88
CA VAL A 78 34.49 13.02 -1.02
C VAL A 78 35.73 12.29 -0.46
N PRO A 79 35.71 11.90 0.82
CA PRO A 79 36.87 11.29 1.49
C PRO A 79 37.41 10.06 0.76
N GLU A 80 36.53 9.19 0.28
CA GLU A 80 36.85 7.92 -0.37
C GLU A 80 37.62 8.11 -1.68
N TYR A 81 37.42 9.24 -2.34
CA TYR A 81 38.06 9.58 -3.61
C TYR A 81 39.26 10.52 -3.42
N GLU A 82 39.47 10.98 -2.18
CA GLU A 82 40.44 11.99 -1.80
C GLU A 82 40.37 13.26 -2.66
N VAL A 83 39.14 13.73 -2.93
CA VAL A 83 38.87 14.88 -3.80
C VAL A 83 38.06 15.95 -3.10
N ILE A 84 38.39 17.20 -3.40
CA ILE A 84 37.66 18.39 -2.96
C ILE A 84 37.27 19.24 -4.16
N VAL A 85 36.01 19.67 -4.20
CA VAL A 85 35.52 20.69 -5.13
C VAL A 85 35.19 21.96 -4.36
N THR A 86 35.88 23.05 -4.69
CA THR A 86 35.69 24.37 -4.08
C THR A 86 35.64 25.45 -5.17
N THR A 87 35.46 26.71 -4.79
CA THR A 87 35.53 27.84 -5.74
C THR A 87 36.96 28.07 -6.21
N ALA A 88 37.16 28.59 -7.42
CA ALA A 88 38.49 28.86 -7.97
C ALA A 88 39.33 29.85 -7.15
N VAL A 89 38.68 30.75 -6.40
CA VAL A 89 39.34 31.76 -5.54
C VAL A 89 39.78 31.23 -4.19
N ASP A 90 39.41 30.00 -3.82
CA ASP A 90 39.81 29.40 -2.56
C ASP A 90 41.31 29.07 -2.62
N ILE A 91 42.12 29.67 -1.76
CA ILE A 91 43.58 29.48 -1.74
C ILE A 91 44.03 28.31 -0.86
N ARG A 92 43.13 27.71 -0.07
CA ARG A 92 43.48 26.65 0.88
C ARG A 92 43.93 25.38 0.16
N SER A 93 44.85 24.65 0.81
CA SER A 93 45.29 23.32 0.39
C SER A 93 44.25 22.24 0.73
N TYR A 94 44.41 21.04 0.17
CA TYR A 94 43.55 19.90 0.50
C TYR A 94 43.51 19.64 2.01
N GLU A 95 44.68 19.58 2.65
CA GLU A 95 44.83 19.29 4.08
C GLU A 95 44.21 20.39 4.94
N GLN A 96 44.34 21.65 4.55
CA GLN A 96 43.70 22.77 5.26
C GLN A 96 42.17 22.66 5.20
N ILE A 97 41.61 22.37 4.02
CA ILE A 97 40.17 22.21 3.85
C ILE A 97 39.65 21.00 4.64
N VAL A 98 40.35 19.85 4.58
CA VAL A 98 39.96 18.66 5.35
C VAL A 98 39.98 18.93 6.86
N ARG A 99 41.00 19.66 7.36
CA ARG A 99 41.05 20.06 8.77
C ARG A 99 39.88 20.96 9.15
N ASP A 100 39.55 21.96 8.33
CA ASP A 100 38.41 22.85 8.56
C ASP A 100 37.08 22.08 8.58
N ILE A 101 36.87 21.14 7.65
CA ILE A 101 35.66 20.29 7.62
C ILE A 101 35.57 19.45 8.89
N LYS A 102 36.66 18.81 9.30
CA LYS A 102 36.70 17.99 10.52
C LYS A 102 36.45 18.83 11.77
N ALA A 103 36.99 20.05 11.83
CA ALA A 103 36.78 20.96 12.95
C ALA A 103 35.32 21.40 13.12
N LYS A 104 34.51 21.39 12.06
CA LYS A 104 33.07 21.68 12.13
C LYS A 104 32.24 20.56 12.78
N GLY A 105 32.81 19.37 12.97
CA GLY A 105 32.16 18.27 13.69
C GLY A 105 30.86 17.74 13.05
N GLY A 106 30.69 17.91 11.73
CA GLY A 106 29.52 17.39 11.02
C GLY A 106 29.48 15.86 11.03
N LYS A 107 28.27 15.29 11.02
CA LYS A 107 28.04 13.84 10.97
C LYS A 107 27.69 13.40 9.56
N THR A 108 28.16 12.23 9.15
CA THR A 108 27.74 11.60 7.90
C THR A 108 26.30 11.10 8.01
N LYS A 109 25.63 10.84 6.89
CA LYS A 109 24.31 10.18 6.92
C LYS A 109 24.36 8.82 7.61
N LEU A 110 25.47 8.08 7.47
CA LEU A 110 25.65 6.79 8.15
C LEU A 110 25.73 6.97 9.67
N GLN A 111 26.53 7.93 10.16
CA GLN A 111 26.60 8.25 11.58
C GLN A 111 25.24 8.71 12.13
N LEU A 112 24.49 9.50 11.36
CA LEU A 112 23.13 9.90 11.73
C LEU A 112 22.18 8.70 11.82
N ILE A 113 22.32 7.70 10.95
CA ILE A 113 21.53 6.46 10.99
C ILE A 113 21.94 5.59 12.17
N GLU A 114 23.25 5.45 12.44
CA GLU A 114 23.77 4.65 13.56
C GLU A 114 23.41 5.24 14.94
N GLU A 115 23.27 6.56 15.04
CA GLU A 115 22.84 7.24 16.26
C GLU A 115 21.32 7.29 16.44
N GLN A 116 20.54 7.01 15.39
CA GLN A 116 19.08 6.95 15.49
C GLN A 116 18.65 5.72 16.28
N GLU A 117 17.62 5.88 17.11
CA GLU A 117 17.01 4.75 17.79
C GLU A 117 16.40 3.78 16.75
N GLU A 118 16.52 2.48 17.03
CA GLU A 118 15.95 1.45 16.16
C GLU A 118 14.43 1.60 16.08
N TYR A 119 13.90 1.66 14.85
CA TYR A 119 12.49 1.90 14.62
C TYR A 119 11.67 0.66 14.99
N SER A 120 10.94 0.74 16.10
CA SER A 120 10.19 -0.41 16.62
C SER A 120 8.89 -0.68 15.86
N PHE A 121 8.44 -1.94 15.90
CA PHE A 121 7.10 -2.33 15.41
C PHE A 121 5.97 -1.51 16.09
N GLN A 122 6.13 -1.16 17.37
CA GLN A 122 5.16 -0.35 18.11
C GLN A 122 5.12 1.11 17.63
N ALA A 123 6.24 1.66 17.17
CA ALA A 123 6.26 2.96 16.52
C ALA A 123 5.54 2.90 15.17
N ALA A 124 5.81 1.85 14.39
CA ALA A 124 5.16 1.62 13.09
C ALA A 124 3.63 1.56 13.22
N ILE A 125 3.09 0.78 14.17
CA ILE A 125 1.63 0.64 14.37
C ILE A 125 0.93 2.00 14.52
N LYS A 126 1.56 2.96 15.20
CA LYS A 126 0.96 4.28 15.45
C LYS A 126 0.88 5.16 14.19
N GLU A 127 1.71 4.86 13.19
CA GLU A 127 1.82 5.63 11.96
C GLU A 127 1.20 4.91 10.75
N VAL A 128 0.89 3.61 10.89
CA VAL A 128 0.20 2.82 9.87
C VAL A 128 -1.18 3.40 9.62
N ARG A 129 -1.45 3.72 8.36
CA ARG A 129 -2.77 4.10 7.88
C ARG A 129 -3.76 2.97 8.19
N ASP A 130 -4.89 3.33 8.79
CA ASP A 130 -6.02 2.42 8.93
C ASP A 130 -6.56 2.04 7.54
N LEU A 131 -6.49 0.76 7.22
CA LEU A 131 -6.94 0.18 5.95
C LEU A 131 -8.02 -0.87 6.26
N PRO A 132 -9.27 -0.44 6.51
CA PRO A 132 -10.36 -1.37 6.78
C PRO A 132 -10.65 -2.22 5.54
N GLY A 133 -10.22 -3.49 5.59
CA GLY A 133 -10.58 -4.49 4.59
C GLY A 133 -11.86 -5.24 4.97
N PRO A 134 -12.47 -6.03 4.07
CA PRO A 134 -13.58 -6.91 4.43
C PRO A 134 -13.13 -8.03 5.38
N ALA A 135 -14.09 -8.69 6.02
CA ALA A 135 -13.85 -9.91 6.79
C ALA A 135 -14.35 -11.12 6.00
N TRP A 136 -13.59 -12.21 5.96
CA TRP A 136 -14.04 -13.46 5.37
C TRP A 136 -14.52 -14.40 6.47
N LEU A 137 -15.73 -14.93 6.32
CA LEU A 137 -16.36 -15.84 7.26
C LEU A 137 -16.71 -17.14 6.55
N GLY A 138 -16.40 -18.26 7.19
CA GLY A 138 -16.68 -19.59 6.68
C GLY A 138 -16.54 -20.63 7.77
N VAL A 139 -16.86 -21.88 7.43
CA VAL A 139 -16.80 -23.01 8.35
C VAL A 139 -15.72 -23.99 7.91
N SER A 140 -14.94 -24.52 8.86
CA SER A 140 -14.01 -25.65 8.72
C SER A 140 -13.50 -26.02 7.30
N LYS A 141 -12.48 -25.33 6.78
CA LYS A 141 -11.84 -25.63 5.47
C LYS A 141 -12.83 -25.79 4.30
N ASP A 142 -14.05 -25.31 4.45
CA ASP A 142 -15.01 -25.21 3.36
C ASP A 142 -14.63 -23.96 2.55
N PHE A 143 -14.49 -24.16 1.24
CA PHE A 143 -14.19 -23.08 0.30
C PHE A 143 -15.37 -22.13 0.05
N ARG A 144 -16.60 -22.51 0.45
CA ARG A 144 -17.80 -21.67 0.42
C ARG A 144 -17.75 -20.70 1.60
N ILE A 145 -17.40 -19.46 1.31
CA ILE A 145 -17.18 -18.40 2.29
C ILE A 145 -18.01 -17.17 1.98
N PHE A 146 -18.10 -16.27 2.95
CA PHE A 146 -18.79 -15.00 2.84
C PHE A 146 -17.82 -13.87 3.11
N GLU A 147 -17.71 -12.95 2.17
CA GLU A 147 -17.02 -11.68 2.38
C GLU A 147 -18.00 -10.65 2.95
N VAL A 148 -17.70 -10.16 4.16
CA VAL A 148 -18.46 -9.12 4.85
C VAL A 148 -17.67 -7.81 4.84
N GLY A 149 -18.13 -6.88 4.00
CA GLY A 149 -17.63 -5.52 4.00
C GLY A 149 -18.54 -4.59 4.79
N LEU A 150 -17.94 -3.73 5.60
CA LEU A 150 -18.66 -2.62 6.21
C LEU A 150 -18.26 -1.34 5.49
N ARG A 151 -19.19 -0.42 5.33
CA ARG A 151 -18.90 0.91 4.76
C ARG A 151 -17.73 1.53 5.53
N SER A 152 -16.74 2.09 4.84
CA SER A 152 -15.59 2.74 5.45
C SER A 152 -15.32 4.09 4.82
N LYS A 153 -14.56 4.94 5.51
CA LYS A 153 -14.13 6.24 4.97
C LYS A 153 -13.18 6.02 3.78
N SER A 154 -13.66 6.39 2.59
CA SER A 154 -12.85 6.81 1.44
C SER A 154 -12.09 5.74 0.65
N CYS A 155 -12.75 5.17 -0.38
CA CYS A 155 -12.10 4.93 -1.67
C CYS A 155 -13.08 5.17 -2.84
N GLY A 156 -13.38 6.44 -3.14
CA GLY A 156 -13.72 6.97 -4.47
C GLY A 156 -14.80 6.31 -5.35
N ASN A 157 -15.56 5.35 -4.84
CA ASN A 157 -16.54 4.57 -5.59
C ASN A 157 -17.87 4.56 -4.84
N ASP A 158 -18.94 5.00 -5.52
CA ASP A 158 -20.32 5.03 -5.02
C ASP A 158 -20.84 3.62 -4.65
N GLU A 159 -20.16 2.56 -5.09
CA GLU A 159 -20.43 1.17 -4.71
C GLU A 159 -20.14 0.87 -3.23
N GLN A 160 -19.44 1.75 -2.50
CA GLN A 160 -19.12 1.60 -1.07
C GLN A 160 -20.13 2.27 -0.12
N THR A 161 -21.31 2.65 -0.64
CA THR A 161 -22.34 3.37 0.15
C THR A 161 -23.04 2.48 1.18
N TYR A 162 -22.98 1.16 0.99
CA TYR A 162 -23.66 0.16 1.82
C TYR A 162 -22.67 -0.80 2.50
N ASP A 163 -23.10 -1.37 3.62
CA ASP A 163 -22.49 -2.60 4.12
C ASP A 163 -22.88 -3.74 3.16
N TYR A 164 -22.04 -4.75 3.00
CA TYR A 164 -22.30 -5.82 2.04
C TYR A 164 -21.90 -7.21 2.54
N ILE A 165 -22.60 -8.21 2.03
CA ILE A 165 -22.24 -9.63 2.09
C ILE A 165 -22.10 -10.14 0.67
N LEU A 166 -20.99 -10.80 0.37
CA LEU A 166 -20.72 -11.39 -0.92
C LEU A 166 -20.38 -12.88 -0.72
N PRO A 167 -21.26 -13.81 -1.10
CA PRO A 167 -20.96 -15.24 -1.14
C PRO A 167 -19.90 -15.55 -2.21
N ARG A 168 -18.86 -16.28 -1.84
CA ARG A 168 -17.71 -16.59 -2.70
C ARG A 168 -17.26 -18.04 -2.53
N HIS A 169 -16.66 -18.55 -3.59
CA HIS A 169 -15.73 -19.66 -3.51
C HIS A 169 -14.32 -19.07 -3.49
N PHE A 170 -13.48 -19.37 -2.51
CA PHE A 170 -12.11 -18.87 -2.34
C PHE A 170 -11.67 -17.61 -3.17
N TRP A 171 -11.35 -17.73 -4.47
CA TRP A 171 -11.08 -16.59 -5.38
C TRP A 171 -12.28 -16.12 -6.24
N ILE A 172 -13.17 -17.03 -6.65
CA ILE A 172 -14.26 -16.80 -7.61
C ILE A 172 -15.58 -16.55 -6.88
N ASP A 173 -16.33 -15.55 -7.33
CA ASP A 173 -17.65 -15.25 -6.78
C ASP A 173 -18.62 -16.43 -6.96
N ALA A 174 -19.41 -16.72 -5.92
CA ALA A 174 -20.48 -17.70 -6.05
C ALA A 174 -21.56 -17.12 -6.98
N LYS A 175 -22.34 -17.99 -7.63
CA LYS A 175 -23.40 -17.57 -8.55
C LYS A 175 -24.76 -18.09 -8.07
N PRO A 176 -25.38 -17.42 -7.08
CA PRO A 176 -26.70 -17.80 -6.63
C PRO A 176 -27.72 -17.69 -7.79
N TYR A 177 -28.60 -18.68 -7.90
CA TYR A 177 -29.54 -18.80 -9.03
C TYR A 177 -30.49 -17.61 -9.11
N GLU A 178 -30.89 -17.07 -7.96
CA GLU A 178 -31.74 -15.91 -7.79
C GLU A 178 -31.11 -14.65 -8.38
N LEU A 179 -29.79 -14.67 -8.61
CA LEU A 179 -29.04 -13.55 -9.14
C LEU A 179 -28.70 -13.63 -10.63
N LYS A 180 -29.12 -14.67 -11.36
CA LYS A 180 -29.08 -14.73 -12.84
C LYS A 180 -27.79 -14.14 -13.45
N ASP A 181 -26.63 -14.58 -12.96
CA ASP A 181 -25.27 -14.14 -13.36
C ASP A 181 -24.83 -12.70 -13.02
N TYR A 182 -25.61 -11.94 -12.26
CA TYR A 182 -25.13 -10.67 -11.69
C TYR A 182 -24.19 -10.91 -10.50
N GLU A 183 -23.45 -9.86 -10.11
CA GLU A 183 -22.61 -9.86 -8.91
C GLU A 183 -23.41 -10.34 -7.68
N PRO A 184 -22.90 -11.31 -6.89
CA PRO A 184 -23.64 -11.90 -5.78
C PRO A 184 -23.62 -11.02 -4.52
N ARG A 185 -23.77 -9.72 -4.67
CA ARG A 185 -23.62 -8.74 -3.59
C ARG A 185 -24.96 -8.45 -2.94
N TYR A 186 -25.10 -8.84 -1.68
CA TYR A 186 -26.19 -8.45 -0.80
C TYR A 186 -25.83 -7.19 -0.04
N SER A 187 -26.49 -6.08 -0.34
CA SER A 187 -26.24 -4.81 0.34
C SER A 187 -27.24 -4.59 1.46
N MET A 188 -26.75 -4.08 2.58
CA MET A 188 -27.54 -3.78 3.75
C MET A 188 -27.08 -2.47 4.38
N MET A 189 -27.84 -2.00 5.36
CA MET A 189 -27.49 -0.79 6.08
C MET A 189 -28.05 -0.81 7.49
N SER A 190 -27.23 -0.40 8.45
CA SER A 190 -27.62 -0.17 9.86
C SER A 190 -27.28 1.27 10.24
N GLY A 191 -28.25 2.17 10.27
CA GLY A 191 -28.06 3.62 10.41
C GLY A 191 -28.28 4.37 9.08
N ARG A 192 -28.07 5.69 9.08
CA ARG A 192 -28.46 6.59 7.98
C ARG A 192 -27.58 6.57 6.73
N GLY A 193 -26.57 5.70 6.67
CA GLY A 193 -25.66 5.56 5.52
C GLY A 193 -24.27 6.12 5.80
N ILE A 194 -23.68 6.81 4.81
CA ILE A 194 -22.41 7.53 4.95
C ILE A 194 -22.67 8.92 5.53
N GLY A 195 -22.17 9.17 6.73
CA GLY A 195 -22.25 10.46 7.41
C GLY A 195 -20.90 11.15 7.58
N CYS A 196 -20.92 12.39 8.09
CA CYS A 196 -19.71 13.13 8.45
C CYS A 196 -18.92 12.46 9.59
N LYS A 197 -19.61 11.65 10.40
CA LYS A 197 -19.04 10.84 11.48
C LYS A 197 -19.04 9.37 11.04
N HIS A 198 -17.93 8.69 11.32
CA HIS A 198 -17.78 7.26 11.05
C HIS A 198 -17.36 6.58 12.34
N GLU A 199 -18.31 5.90 12.97
CA GLU A 199 -18.14 5.17 14.23
C GLU A 199 -18.48 3.70 14.02
N VAL A 200 -17.86 3.11 13.02
CA VAL A 200 -17.97 1.67 12.74
C VAL A 200 -16.75 0.97 13.29
N SER A 201 -16.97 -0.07 14.09
CA SER A 201 -15.93 -0.97 14.55
C SER A 201 -16.33 -2.40 14.26
N LYS A 202 -15.35 -3.28 14.07
CA LYS A 202 -15.60 -4.71 13.90
C LYS A 202 -14.48 -5.56 14.49
N ARG A 203 -14.82 -6.76 14.92
CA ARG A 203 -13.89 -7.78 15.41
C ARG A 203 -14.49 -9.17 15.25
N LEU A 204 -13.62 -10.16 15.04
CA LEU A 204 -14.04 -11.55 15.16
C LEU A 204 -14.33 -11.87 16.63
N GLU A 205 -15.38 -12.64 16.88
CA GLU A 205 -15.65 -13.20 18.20
C GLU A 205 -14.46 -14.10 18.59
N GLU A 206 -13.89 -13.86 19.77
CA GLU A 206 -12.70 -14.57 20.27
C GLU A 206 -11.46 -14.52 19.36
N GLY A 207 -11.47 -13.68 18.31
CA GLY A 207 -10.36 -13.50 17.38
C GLY A 207 -10.31 -14.50 16.22
N TYR A 208 -11.33 -15.35 16.03
CA TYR A 208 -11.38 -16.32 14.94
C TYR A 208 -12.79 -16.45 14.32
N MET A 209 -12.87 -17.07 13.13
CA MET A 209 -14.14 -17.37 12.44
C MET A 209 -15.01 -18.34 13.26
N PRO A 210 -16.35 -18.36 13.12
CA PRO A 210 -17.12 -17.79 12.00
C PRO A 210 -17.99 -16.58 12.37
N ILE A 211 -17.81 -15.99 13.56
CA ILE A 211 -18.63 -14.88 14.04
C ILE A 211 -17.85 -13.57 13.90
N LEU A 212 -18.43 -12.60 13.20
CA LEU A 212 -18.00 -11.20 13.18
C LEU A 212 -18.99 -10.34 13.97
N ASN A 213 -18.48 -9.65 14.98
CA ASN A 213 -19.21 -8.62 15.70
C ASN A 213 -18.83 -7.26 15.15
N ALA A 214 -19.82 -6.45 14.82
CA ALA A 214 -19.65 -5.08 14.39
C ALA A 214 -20.57 -4.14 15.17
N GLN A 215 -20.13 -2.90 15.35
CA GLN A 215 -20.92 -1.86 15.98
C GLN A 215 -20.88 -0.61 15.12
N ASN A 216 -22.05 0.01 14.92
CA ASN A 216 -22.19 1.34 14.35
C ASN A 216 -22.94 2.25 15.31
N ILE A 217 -22.46 3.48 15.51
CA ILE A 217 -23.14 4.50 16.33
C ILE A 217 -23.62 5.62 15.43
N ASP A 218 -24.93 5.91 15.48
CA ASP A 218 -25.56 6.94 14.65
C ASP A 218 -26.51 7.79 15.50
N GLU A 219 -26.09 9.02 15.83
CA GLU A 219 -26.86 10.01 16.60
C GLU A 219 -27.58 9.47 17.86
N GLY A 220 -26.94 8.53 18.56
CA GLY A 220 -27.46 7.96 19.80
C GLY A 220 -28.33 6.71 19.61
N ILE A 221 -28.38 6.14 18.41
CA ILE A 221 -28.71 4.73 18.21
C ILE A 221 -27.43 3.92 18.05
N VAL A 222 -27.29 2.87 18.85
CA VAL A 222 -26.20 1.89 18.74
C VAL A 222 -26.71 0.66 18.01
N TYR A 223 -26.14 0.37 16.85
CA TYR A 223 -26.41 -0.83 16.08
C TYR A 223 -25.34 -1.87 16.38
N ASN A 224 -25.70 -2.92 17.12
CA ASN A 224 -24.87 -4.10 17.30
C ASN A 224 -25.23 -5.12 16.24
N MET A 225 -24.29 -5.42 15.36
CA MET A 225 -24.43 -6.35 14.25
C MET A 225 -23.60 -7.60 14.51
N GLN A 226 -24.18 -8.77 14.30
CA GLN A 226 -23.49 -10.04 14.36
C GLN A 226 -23.71 -10.77 13.03
N TYR A 227 -22.60 -11.11 12.37
CA TYR A 227 -22.57 -11.93 11.16
C TYR A 227 -22.01 -13.29 11.54
N PHE A 228 -22.69 -14.37 11.18
CA PHE A 228 -22.34 -15.71 11.59
C PHE A 228 -22.50 -16.70 10.44
N ALA A 229 -21.40 -17.34 10.03
CA ALA A 229 -21.44 -18.44 9.09
C ALA A 229 -21.64 -19.78 9.82
N THR A 230 -22.58 -20.59 9.33
CA THR A 230 -22.91 -21.91 9.91
C THR A 230 -23.47 -22.85 8.84
N LEU A 231 -23.74 -24.10 9.20
CA LEU A 231 -24.49 -25.04 8.38
C LEU A 231 -25.99 -24.70 8.39
N GLU A 232 -26.66 -24.92 7.26
CA GLU A 232 -28.09 -24.59 7.05
C GLU A 232 -29.03 -25.28 8.05
N THR A 233 -28.76 -26.55 8.36
CA THR A 233 -29.67 -27.42 9.11
C THR A 233 -29.01 -28.10 10.31
N SER A 234 -27.78 -28.59 10.13
CA SER A 234 -27.01 -29.34 11.09
C SER A 234 -26.39 -28.43 12.15
N PRO A 235 -26.19 -28.93 13.39
CA PRO A 235 -25.43 -28.19 14.39
C PRO A 235 -23.98 -28.02 13.94
N LEU A 236 -23.40 -26.85 14.23
CA LEU A 236 -22.00 -26.56 13.95
C LEU A 236 -21.09 -27.27 14.96
N ASP A 237 -20.83 -28.57 14.74
CA ASP A 237 -19.97 -29.40 15.56
C ASP A 237 -19.03 -30.29 14.72
N SER A 238 -18.06 -30.93 15.38
CA SER A 238 -17.05 -31.75 14.70
C SER A 238 -17.61 -32.96 13.93
N SER A 239 -18.85 -33.38 14.18
CA SER A 239 -19.48 -34.51 13.48
C SER A 239 -20.15 -34.10 12.17
N HIS A 240 -20.54 -32.84 12.03
CA HIS A 240 -21.18 -32.29 10.82
C HIS A 240 -20.24 -31.38 10.01
N LEU A 241 -19.14 -30.90 10.61
CA LEU A 241 -18.13 -30.12 9.91
C LEU A 241 -17.45 -30.94 8.81
N ARG A 242 -17.58 -30.46 7.57
CA ARG A 242 -16.98 -31.04 6.38
C ARG A 242 -16.19 -29.98 5.62
N GLY A 243 -14.91 -30.23 5.41
CA GLY A 243 -14.09 -29.42 4.49
C GLY A 243 -14.33 -29.79 3.03
N THR A 244 -13.84 -28.96 2.13
CA THR A 244 -13.82 -29.26 0.69
C THR A 244 -12.59 -30.11 0.35
N ASP A 245 -12.72 -31.01 -0.64
CA ASP A 245 -11.56 -31.68 -1.24
C ASP A 245 -10.54 -30.62 -1.70
N MET A 246 -9.25 -30.87 -1.44
CA MET A 246 -8.20 -29.87 -1.66
C MET A 246 -8.07 -29.46 -3.14
N TYR A 247 -8.30 -30.37 -4.09
CA TYR A 247 -8.21 -30.06 -5.52
C TYR A 247 -9.46 -29.31 -5.99
N ALA A 248 -10.63 -29.66 -5.47
CA ALA A 248 -11.85 -28.88 -5.71
C ALA A 248 -11.72 -27.44 -5.16
N ALA A 249 -11.14 -27.28 -3.97
CA ALA A 249 -10.88 -25.95 -3.39
C ALA A 249 -9.85 -25.16 -4.22
N ASP A 250 -8.75 -25.79 -4.64
CA ASP A 250 -7.69 -25.16 -5.43
C ASP A 250 -8.15 -24.80 -6.86
N ALA A 251 -9.11 -25.54 -7.43
CA ALA A 251 -9.73 -25.21 -8.71
C ALA A 251 -10.41 -23.83 -8.70
N TYR A 252 -10.88 -23.42 -7.52
CA TYR A 252 -11.46 -22.10 -7.24
C TYR A 252 -10.46 -21.11 -6.62
N GLY A 253 -9.18 -21.48 -6.57
CA GLY A 253 -8.06 -20.61 -6.26
C GLY A 253 -7.46 -19.94 -7.49
N ALA A 254 -6.79 -18.81 -7.28
CA ALA A 254 -6.08 -18.10 -8.33
C ALA A 254 -4.80 -18.85 -8.72
N GLY A 255 -4.64 -19.14 -10.02
CA GLY A 255 -3.37 -19.63 -10.57
C GLY A 255 -3.03 -21.08 -10.24
N HIS A 256 -4.03 -21.95 -10.06
CA HIS A 256 -3.78 -23.39 -9.93
C HIS A 256 -3.06 -23.94 -11.16
N MET A 257 -2.13 -24.89 -10.94
CA MET A 257 -1.34 -25.53 -12.00
C MET A 257 -1.56 -27.04 -11.98
N PHE A 258 -2.77 -27.46 -12.36
CA PHE A 258 -3.11 -28.87 -12.40
C PHE A 258 -2.41 -29.61 -13.53
N THR A 259 -1.98 -30.82 -13.21
CA THR A 259 -1.70 -31.85 -14.21
C THR A 259 -3.00 -32.33 -14.85
N GLU A 260 -2.94 -32.95 -16.03
CA GLU A 260 -4.13 -33.51 -16.70
C GLU A 260 -4.91 -34.50 -15.81
N ALA A 261 -4.19 -35.28 -14.99
CA ALA A 261 -4.81 -36.22 -14.06
C ALA A 261 -5.56 -35.52 -12.91
N GLN A 262 -5.00 -34.42 -12.40
CA GLN A 262 -5.66 -33.60 -11.37
C GLN A 262 -6.87 -32.87 -11.93
N GLN A 263 -6.77 -32.32 -13.16
CA GLN A 263 -7.91 -31.69 -13.82
C GLN A 263 -9.06 -32.69 -14.00
N LYS A 264 -8.76 -33.88 -14.50
CA LYS A 264 -9.77 -34.93 -14.67
C LYS A 264 -10.43 -35.32 -13.35
N TYR A 265 -9.66 -35.45 -12.27
CA TYR A 265 -10.21 -35.72 -10.95
C TYR A 265 -11.14 -34.61 -10.46
N VAL A 266 -10.74 -33.35 -10.62
CA VAL A 266 -11.59 -32.19 -10.29
C VAL A 266 -12.89 -32.21 -11.08
N ASP A 267 -12.81 -32.42 -12.40
CA ASP A 267 -13.98 -32.48 -13.28
C ASP A 267 -14.99 -33.58 -12.84
N GLU A 268 -14.50 -34.66 -12.23
CA GLU A 268 -15.35 -35.76 -11.71
C GLU A 268 -16.02 -35.45 -10.36
N ILE A 269 -15.43 -34.57 -9.53
CA ILE A 269 -15.90 -34.32 -8.17
C ILE A 269 -16.54 -32.95 -7.96
N ILE A 270 -16.25 -31.97 -8.83
CA ILE A 270 -16.56 -30.56 -8.54
C ILE A 270 -18.05 -30.29 -8.38
N ASP A 271 -18.89 -30.89 -9.22
CA ASP A 271 -20.33 -30.73 -9.13
C ASP A 271 -20.89 -31.23 -7.79
N LYS A 272 -20.28 -32.26 -7.20
CA LYS A 272 -20.68 -32.79 -5.88
C LYS A 272 -20.18 -31.90 -4.74
N GLU A 273 -19.05 -31.22 -4.93
CA GLU A 273 -18.52 -30.29 -3.94
C GLU A 273 -19.28 -28.95 -3.94
N LEU A 274 -19.79 -28.53 -5.10
CA LEU A 274 -20.64 -27.34 -5.26
C LEU A 274 -22.07 -27.59 -4.81
N ASN A 275 -22.67 -28.72 -5.19
CA ASN A 275 -24.07 -29.03 -4.93
C ASN A 275 -24.19 -30.09 -3.84
N ARG A 276 -23.85 -29.70 -2.60
CA ARG A 276 -23.95 -30.58 -1.44
C ARG A 276 -25.40 -30.67 -0.95
N GLU A 277 -25.69 -31.68 -0.14
CA GLU A 277 -27.01 -31.81 0.51
C GLU A 277 -27.29 -30.67 1.49
N GLU A 278 -26.24 -30.03 2.01
CA GLU A 278 -26.31 -28.94 2.97
C GLU A 278 -25.39 -27.78 2.57
N GLU A 279 -25.94 -26.56 2.64
CA GLU A 279 -25.23 -25.32 2.37
C GLU A 279 -24.61 -24.68 3.61
N THR A 280 -23.54 -23.93 3.39
CA THR A 280 -23.05 -22.98 4.38
C THR A 280 -23.84 -21.70 4.22
N VAL A 281 -24.47 -21.22 5.30
CA VAL A 281 -25.34 -20.04 5.29
C VAL A 281 -24.76 -18.93 6.17
N MET A 282 -25.15 -17.69 5.85
CA MET A 282 -24.79 -16.49 6.62
C MET A 282 -26.03 -15.97 7.35
N PHE A 283 -25.98 -15.97 8.68
CA PHE A 283 -26.97 -15.28 9.51
C PHE A 283 -26.50 -13.88 9.85
N VAL A 284 -27.45 -12.95 9.85
CA VAL A 284 -27.22 -11.56 10.23
C VAL A 284 -28.21 -11.16 11.30
N LYS A 285 -27.70 -10.76 12.46
CA LYS A 285 -28.50 -10.22 13.56
C LYS A 285 -28.13 -8.76 13.74
N VAL A 286 -29.14 -7.89 13.69
CA VAL A 286 -28.98 -6.46 13.99
C VAL A 286 -29.83 -6.12 15.20
N THR A 287 -29.20 -5.58 16.23
CA THR A 287 -29.87 -5.04 17.42
C THR A 287 -29.64 -3.54 17.46
N ALA A 288 -30.72 -2.76 17.37
CA ALA A 288 -30.69 -1.30 17.47
C ALA A 288 -31.13 -0.87 18.88
N GLU A 289 -30.26 -0.16 19.59
CA GLU A 289 -30.50 0.33 20.95
C GLU A 289 -30.50 1.85 20.96
N ASN A 290 -31.59 2.45 21.45
CA ASN A 290 -31.66 3.89 21.66
C ASN A 290 -31.06 4.26 23.01
N ILE A 291 -29.91 4.92 23.00
CA ILE A 291 -29.20 5.38 24.21
C ILE A 291 -29.50 6.84 24.55
N THR A 292 -30.43 7.47 23.83
CA THR A 292 -30.85 8.86 24.07
C THR A 292 -32.00 8.94 25.08
N GLN A 293 -32.27 10.14 25.57
CA GLN A 293 -33.37 10.40 26.52
C GLN A 293 -34.74 10.57 25.84
N ALA A 294 -34.80 10.51 24.50
CA ALA A 294 -36.01 10.73 23.72
C ALA A 294 -36.19 9.61 22.68
N PRO A 295 -37.42 9.39 22.16
CA PRO A 295 -37.61 8.49 21.04
C PRO A 295 -36.83 8.97 19.80
N THR A 296 -36.04 8.07 19.21
CA THR A 296 -35.20 8.33 18.03
C THR A 296 -35.46 7.24 17.00
N PHE A 297 -35.48 7.62 15.71
CA PHE A 297 -35.68 6.66 14.62
C PHE A 297 -34.45 5.80 14.40
N SER A 298 -34.66 4.50 14.24
CA SER A 298 -33.67 3.57 13.71
C SER A 298 -33.86 3.37 12.21
N TYR A 299 -32.75 3.30 11.47
CA TYR A 299 -32.75 3.06 10.03
C TYR A 299 -32.10 1.72 9.77
N VAL A 300 -32.83 0.81 9.14
CA VAL A 300 -32.30 -0.51 8.77
C VAL A 300 -32.74 -0.84 7.35
N LYS A 301 -31.77 -1.18 6.49
CA LYS A 301 -32.00 -1.84 5.22
C LYS A 301 -31.58 -3.29 5.37
N ILE A 302 -32.55 -4.21 5.21
CA ILE A 302 -32.27 -5.65 5.20
C ILE A 302 -31.40 -6.02 4.00
N PRO A 303 -30.67 -7.15 4.06
CA PRO A 303 -29.84 -7.61 2.95
C PRO A 303 -30.66 -7.71 1.66
N ASP A 304 -30.22 -6.96 0.64
CA ASP A 304 -30.92 -6.78 -0.61
C ASP A 304 -29.91 -6.88 -1.77
N PRO A 305 -30.09 -7.80 -2.73
CA PRO A 305 -29.16 -7.98 -3.84
C PRO A 305 -29.30 -6.95 -4.98
N VAL A 306 -30.19 -5.96 -4.84
CA VAL A 306 -30.67 -5.13 -5.95
C VAL A 306 -30.08 -3.69 -6.09
N PRO A 307 -29.15 -3.15 -5.27
CA PRO A 307 -28.86 -1.70 -5.33
C PRO A 307 -28.43 -1.15 -6.69
N ARG A 308 -27.77 -1.94 -7.54
CA ARG A 308 -27.38 -1.53 -8.90
C ARG A 308 -28.46 -1.84 -9.94
N ARG A 309 -29.18 -2.95 -9.77
CA ARG A 309 -30.24 -3.43 -10.68
C ARG A 309 -31.41 -2.46 -10.78
N GLU A 310 -31.74 -1.75 -9.71
CA GLU A 310 -32.84 -0.76 -9.71
C GLU A 310 -32.61 0.40 -10.70
N TYR A 311 -31.35 0.73 -10.99
CA TYR A 311 -30.98 1.80 -11.91
C TYR A 311 -30.74 1.30 -13.34
N GLU A 312 -30.62 -0.02 -13.55
CA GLU A 312 -30.40 -0.63 -14.86
C GLU A 312 -31.73 -0.90 -15.59
N ARG A 313 -31.89 -0.25 -16.74
CA ARG A 313 -33.10 -0.37 -17.56
C ARG A 313 -33.20 -1.80 -18.13
N GLY A 314 -34.14 -2.59 -17.61
CA GLY A 314 -34.40 -3.97 -18.05
C GLY A 314 -33.83 -5.05 -17.13
N ALA A 315 -33.23 -4.70 -16.00
CA ALA A 315 -32.84 -5.68 -15.01
C ALA A 315 -34.07 -6.47 -14.50
N PRO A 316 -33.95 -7.80 -14.30
CA PRO A 316 -35.03 -8.59 -13.73
C PRO A 316 -35.33 -8.08 -12.32
N LYS A 317 -36.59 -7.70 -12.07
CA LYS A 317 -37.05 -7.37 -10.73
C LYS A 317 -37.11 -8.65 -9.91
N MET A 318 -36.67 -8.58 -8.65
CA MET A 318 -36.91 -9.66 -7.70
C MET A 318 -38.42 -9.73 -7.44
N GLU A 319 -39.00 -10.92 -7.61
CA GLU A 319 -40.37 -11.20 -7.18
C GLU A 319 -40.28 -11.56 -5.69
N TYR A 320 -40.87 -10.72 -4.85
CA TYR A 320 -41.01 -10.95 -3.41
C TYR A 320 -42.30 -11.72 -3.12
#